data_AF-A0A968UQX6-F1
#
_entry.id   AF-A0A968UQX6-F1
#
_cell.length_a   1.000
_cell.length_b   1.000
_cell.length_c   1.000
_cell.angle_alpha   90.00
_cell.angle_beta   90.00
_cell.angle_gamma   90.00
#
_symmetry.space_group_name_H-M   'P 1'
#
loop_
_entity.id
_entity.type
_entity.pdbx_description
1 polymer ?
#
loop_
_entity_poly.entity_id
_entity_poly.type
_entity_poly.pdbx_seq_one_letter_code
_entity_poly.pdbx_strand_id
1 'polypeptide(L)'
;MSDIFVMVRNQNNYAMTSVDGVAFITLLTRDGRVLAEEKVDLIEADAGFDDLAPGQYTVVVKHDRVEPRSAAWDITIGNQDRVIVLTFVYLEPERVLLRVLATVEERL
;
A
#
# COMPACT_ATOMS: atom_id res chain seq x y z
N MET A 1 16.02 10.26 2.87
CA MET A 1 15.47 9.01 3.44
C MET A 1 14.29 8.65 2.56
N SER A 2 14.05 7.37 2.29
CA SER A 2 13.04 7.00 1.29
C SER A 2 11.64 6.99 1.89
N ASP A 3 10.65 7.24 1.03
CA ASP A 3 9.23 7.20 1.40
C ASP A 3 8.53 6.08 0.63
N ILE A 4 7.48 5.53 1.23
CA ILE A 4 6.57 4.58 0.58
C ILE A 4 5.17 5.19 0.56
N PHE A 5 4.57 5.29 -0.63
CA PHE A 5 3.16 5.62 -0.81
C PHE A 5 2.41 4.37 -1.25
N VAL A 6 1.25 4.13 -0.62
CA VAL A 6 0.37 3.01 -0.94
C VAL A 6 -0.93 3.59 -1.47
N MET A 7 -1.40 3.09 -2.61
CA MET A 7 -2.66 3.48 -3.23
C MET A 7 -3.55 2.25 -3.39
N VAL A 8 -4.83 2.38 -3.04
CA VAL A 8 -5.83 1.34 -3.27
C VAL A 8 -6.80 1.82 -4.34
N ARG A 9 -6.81 1.12 -5.48
CA ARG A 9 -7.57 1.52 -6.68
C ARG A 9 -8.45 0.38 -7.17
N ASN A 10 -9.55 0.71 -7.84
CA ASN A 10 -10.31 -0.28 -8.60
C ASN A 10 -9.74 -0.48 -10.02
N GLN A 11 -10.34 -1.38 -10.79
CA GLN A 11 -9.92 -1.73 -12.15
C GLN A 11 -9.94 -0.55 -13.14
N ASN A 12 -10.70 0.50 -12.83
CA ASN A 12 -10.81 1.73 -13.62
C ASN A 12 -9.91 2.87 -13.09
N ASN A 13 -9.02 2.57 -12.16
CA ASN A 13 -8.12 3.51 -11.49
C ASN A 13 -8.83 4.56 -10.59
N TYR A 14 -10.07 4.29 -10.17
CA TYR A 14 -10.73 5.11 -9.16
C TYR A 14 -10.26 4.74 -7.74
N ALA A 15 -10.24 5.72 -6.83
CA ALA A 15 -9.96 5.49 -5.41
C ALA A 15 -10.96 4.48 -4.84
N MET A 16 -10.46 3.39 -4.28
CA MET A 16 -11.29 2.37 -3.62
C MET A 16 -11.04 2.47 -2.11
N THR A 17 -11.62 3.52 -1.51
CA THR A 17 -11.36 3.94 -0.13
C THR A 17 -11.93 2.97 0.90
N SER A 18 -13.06 2.33 0.56
CA SER A 18 -13.78 1.43 1.45
C SER A 18 -14.60 0.38 0.69
N VAL A 19 -14.96 -0.70 1.38
CA VAL A 19 -16.00 -1.63 0.93
C VAL A 19 -17.06 -1.72 2.02
N ASP A 20 -18.31 -1.46 1.64
CA ASP A 20 -19.46 -1.39 2.55
C ASP A 20 -19.23 -0.47 3.76
N GLY A 21 -18.54 0.66 3.56
CA GLY A 21 -18.26 1.66 4.58
C GLY A 21 -17.09 1.33 5.52
N VAL A 22 -16.38 0.21 5.30
CA VAL A 22 -15.15 -0.13 6.05
C VAL A 22 -13.94 0.24 5.20
N ALA A 23 -13.01 1.03 5.75
CA ALA A 23 -11.81 1.47 5.04
C ALA A 23 -10.74 0.36 4.95
N PHE A 24 -9.90 0.42 3.92
CA PHE A 24 -8.69 -0.40 3.86
C PHE A 24 -7.68 0.04 4.93
N ILE A 25 -6.92 -0.93 5.42
CA ILE A 25 -5.82 -0.72 6.37
C ILE A 25 -4.50 -1.06 5.67
N THR A 26 -3.51 -0.20 5.80
CA THR A 26 -2.14 -0.43 5.34
C THR A 26 -1.23 -0.63 6.55
N LEU A 27 -0.32 -1.59 6.45
CA LEU A 27 0.68 -1.86 7.47
C LEU A 27 2.06 -1.76 6.84
N LEU A 28 2.99 -1.15 7.57
CA LEU A 28 4.42 -1.27 7.29
C LEU A 28 5.03 -2.23 8.30
N THR A 29 5.71 -3.26 7.83
CA THR A 29 6.38 -4.24 8.68
C THR A 29 7.85 -4.37 8.35
N ARG A 30 8.64 -4.74 9.36
CA ARG A 30 10.07 -5.06 9.25
C ARG A 30 10.40 -6.18 10.23
N ASP A 31 11.11 -7.20 9.76
CA ASP A 31 11.50 -8.37 10.56
C ASP A 31 10.30 -9.03 11.29
N GLY A 32 9.14 -9.07 10.63
CA GLY A 32 7.90 -9.64 11.17
C GLY A 32 7.19 -8.78 12.22
N ARG A 33 7.66 -7.56 12.49
CA ARG A 33 7.03 -6.61 13.42
C ARG A 33 6.32 -5.49 12.65
N VAL A 34 5.14 -5.10 13.11
CA VAL A 34 4.44 -3.92 12.60
C VAL A 34 5.14 -2.67 13.13
N LEU A 35 5.62 -1.83 12.21
CA LEU A 35 6.20 -0.53 12.53
C LEU A 35 5.15 0.57 12.53
N ALA A 36 4.20 0.49 11.60
CA ALA A 36 3.12 1.46 11.44
C ALA A 36 1.86 0.77 10.90
N GLU A 37 0.72 1.37 11.23
CA GLU A 37 -0.61 1.00 10.74
C GLU A 37 -1.38 2.27 10.41
N GLU A 38 -1.91 2.36 9.19
CA GLU A 38 -2.72 3.48 8.74
C GLU A 38 -4.01 2.99 8.09
N LYS A 39 -5.06 3.79 8.19
CA LYS A 39 -6.21 3.65 7.28
C LYS A 39 -5.92 4.47 6.04
N VAL A 40 -6.34 3.98 4.89
CA VAL A 40 -6.29 4.81 3.69
C VAL A 40 -7.14 6.06 3.85
N ASP A 41 -6.70 7.17 3.26
CA ASP A 41 -7.49 8.38 3.18
C ASP A 41 -8.84 8.11 2.49
N LEU A 42 -9.90 8.75 3.00
CA LEU A 42 -11.26 8.48 2.56
C LEU A 42 -11.66 9.23 1.28
N ILE A 43 -10.77 10.04 0.73
CA ILE A 43 -10.93 10.75 -0.54
C ILE A 43 -10.04 10.08 -1.60
N GLU A 44 -8.75 9.96 -1.32
CA GLU A 44 -7.75 9.53 -2.31
C GLU A 44 -7.39 8.03 -2.23
N ALA A 45 -7.84 7.31 -1.20
CA ALA A 45 -7.51 5.90 -0.95
C ALA A 45 -6.00 5.63 -0.90
N ASP A 46 -5.24 6.52 -0.28
CA ASP A 46 -3.80 6.39 -0.11
C ASP A 46 -3.35 6.44 1.35
N ALA A 47 -2.12 5.99 1.59
CA ALA A 47 -1.42 6.02 2.87
C ALA A 47 0.08 6.19 2.63
N GLY A 48 0.78 6.83 3.57
CA GLY A 48 2.18 7.22 3.42
C GLY A 48 3.05 6.74 4.57
N PHE A 49 4.27 6.31 4.26
CA PHE A 49 5.29 5.98 5.25
C PHE A 49 6.58 6.70 4.90
N ASP A 50 6.90 7.73 5.67
CA ASP A 50 7.99 8.65 5.37
C ASP A 50 9.26 8.33 6.17
N ASP A 51 10.38 8.88 5.70
CA ASP A 51 11.68 8.88 6.40
C ASP A 51 12.20 7.48 6.76
N LEU A 52 11.99 6.51 5.86
CA LEU A 52 12.40 5.13 6.09
C LEU A 52 13.90 4.95 5.91
N ALA A 53 14.53 4.35 6.92
CA ALA A 53 15.93 3.95 6.86
C ALA A 53 16.14 2.79 5.88
N PRO A 54 17.34 2.62 5.32
CA PRO A 54 17.67 1.46 4.48
C PRO A 54 17.34 0.12 5.18
N GLY A 55 16.84 -0.84 4.40
CA GLY A 55 16.43 -2.13 4.93
C GLY A 55 15.37 -2.83 4.09
N GLN A 56 14.95 -4.00 4.58
CA GLN A 56 13.83 -4.75 4.02
C GLN A 56 12.56 -4.44 4.78
N TYR A 57 11.50 -4.18 4.04
CA TYR A 57 10.18 -3.89 4.55
C TYR A 57 9.15 -4.74 3.81
N THR A 58 8.02 -5.00 4.46
CA THR A 58 6.85 -5.56 3.79
C THR A 58 5.67 -4.63 4.04
N VAL A 59 5.06 -4.16 2.97
CA VAL A 59 3.79 -3.43 3.01
C VAL A 59 2.66 -4.43 2.92
N VAL A 60 1.66 -4.28 3.77
CA VAL A 60 0.46 -5.13 3.75
C VAL A 60 -0.79 -4.28 3.64
N VAL A 61 -1.63 -4.54 2.64
CA VAL A 61 -2.98 -3.96 2.55
C VAL A 61 -3.99 -5.00 3.03
N LYS A 62 -4.89 -4.62 3.94
CA LYS A 62 -5.88 -5.49 4.56
C LYS A 62 -7.30 -4.94 4.40
N HIS A 63 -8.23 -5.84 4.14
CA HIS A 63 -9.66 -5.57 4.22
C HIS A 63 -10.45 -6.88 4.35
N ASP A 64 -11.39 -6.98 5.30
CA ASP A 64 -12.09 -8.25 5.61
C ASP A 64 -13.03 -8.75 4.52
N ARG A 65 -13.43 -7.83 3.62
CA ARG A 65 -14.43 -8.09 2.56
C ARG A 65 -13.85 -8.18 1.15
N VAL A 66 -12.54 -8.29 1.00
CA VAL A 66 -11.88 -8.53 -0.30
C VAL A 66 -11.11 -9.86 -0.25
N GLU A 67 -10.76 -10.37 -1.43
CA GLU A 67 -9.94 -11.57 -1.59
C GLU A 67 -8.65 -11.22 -2.35
N PRO A 68 -7.46 -11.49 -1.79
CA PRO A 68 -7.23 -11.97 -0.42
C PRO A 68 -7.51 -10.89 0.61
N ARG A 69 -7.91 -11.29 1.83
CA ARG A 69 -8.14 -10.35 2.96
C ARG A 69 -6.90 -9.56 3.36
N SER A 70 -5.73 -10.06 2.99
CA SER A 70 -4.45 -9.39 3.14
C SER A 70 -3.58 -9.64 1.92
N ALA A 71 -3.02 -8.59 1.36
CA ALA A 71 -2.06 -8.66 0.27
C ALA A 71 -0.75 -8.00 0.73
N ALA A 72 0.37 -8.68 0.53
CA ALA A 72 1.68 -8.23 0.96
C ALA A 72 2.59 -7.94 -0.23
N TRP A 73 3.47 -6.97 -0.08
CA TRP A 73 4.50 -6.64 -1.05
C TRP A 73 5.82 -6.31 -0.35
N ASP A 74 6.88 -7.01 -0.73
CA ASP A 74 8.22 -6.81 -0.16
C ASP A 74 8.95 -5.67 -0.89
N ILE A 75 9.59 -4.82 -0.11
CA ILE A 75 10.36 -3.68 -0.58
C ILE A 75 11.77 -3.75 0.02
N THR A 76 12.78 -3.48 -0.81
CA THR A 76 14.15 -3.22 -0.35
C THR A 76 14.47 -1.74 -0.57
N ILE A 77 14.71 -1.03 0.52
CA ILE A 77 15.18 0.36 0.51
C ILE A 77 16.70 0.36 0.61
N GLY A 78 17.35 0.94 -0.41
CA GLY A 78 18.79 1.15 -0.45
C GLY A 78 19.22 2.49 0.18
N ASN A 79 20.47 2.90 -0.05
CA ASN A 79 21.02 4.14 0.51
C ASN A 79 20.62 5.41 -0.26
N GLN A 80 19.95 5.27 -1.40
CA GLN A 80 19.51 6.40 -2.23
C GLN A 80 18.14 6.88 -1.76
N ASP A 81 17.94 8.20 -1.81
CA ASP A 81 16.64 8.79 -1.54
C ASP A 81 15.67 8.50 -2.70
N ARG A 82 14.51 7.92 -2.37
CA ARG A 82 13.57 7.37 -3.35
C ARG A 82 12.16 7.47 -2.83
N VAL A 83 11.22 7.71 -3.73
CA VAL A 83 9.79 7.55 -3.48
C VAL A 83 9.36 6.24 -4.14
N ILE A 84 8.78 5.35 -3.34
CA ILE A 84 8.28 4.05 -3.80
C ILE A 84 6.77 4.09 -3.75
N VAL A 85 6.12 3.94 -4.90
CA VAL A 85 4.66 3.95 -5.00
C VAL A 85 4.17 2.53 -5.26
N LEU A 86 3.35 2.00 -4.36
CA LEU A 86 2.64 0.74 -4.53
C LEU A 86 1.17 0.99 -4.83
N THR A 87 0.65 0.44 -5.92
CA THR A 87 -0.78 0.49 -6.24
C THR A 87 -1.39 -0.90 -6.19
N PHE A 88 -2.27 -1.14 -5.22
CA PHE A 88 -3.07 -2.35 -5.10
C PHE A 88 -4.37 -2.17 -5.90
N VAL A 89 -4.49 -2.90 -7.00
CA VAL A 89 -5.62 -2.77 -7.93
C VAL A 89 -6.59 -3.91 -7.72
N TYR A 90 -7.80 -3.60 -7.27
CA TYR A 90 -8.89 -4.54 -7.07
C TYR A 90 -9.88 -4.51 -8.23
N LEU A 91 -10.44 -5.65 -8.56
CA LEU A 91 -11.69 -5.76 -9.29
C LEU A 91 -12.81 -5.53 -8.28
N GLU A 92 -13.36 -4.33 -8.27
CA GLU A 92 -14.29 -3.88 -7.23
C GLU A 92 -15.59 -4.69 -7.15
N PRO A 93 -16.28 -5.04 -8.26
CA PRO A 93 -17.55 -5.78 -8.18
C PRO A 93 -17.39 -7.17 -7.53
N GLU A 94 -16.30 -7.86 -7.88
CA GLU A 94 -15.95 -9.19 -7.36
C GLU A 94 -15.13 -9.11 -6.05
N ARG A 95 -14.64 -7.93 -5.69
CA ARG A 95 -13.79 -7.65 -4.51
C ARG A 95 -12.51 -8.48 -4.50
N VAL A 96 -11.89 -8.68 -5.65
CA VAL A 96 -10.68 -9.51 -5.81
C VAL A 96 -9.48 -8.64 -6.18
N LEU A 97 -8.34 -8.84 -5.54
CA LEU A 97 -7.08 -8.21 -5.96
C LEU A 97 -6.67 -8.73 -7.34
N LEU A 98 -6.56 -7.83 -8.31
CA LEU A 98 -6.12 -8.18 -9.66
C LEU A 98 -4.60 -8.18 -9.77
N ARG A 99 -3.96 -7.14 -9.25
CA ARG A 99 -2.52 -6.93 -9.35
C ARG A 99 -2.03 -5.89 -8.36
N VAL A 100 -0.73 -5.94 -8.10
CA VAL A 100 0.01 -4.88 -7.41
C VAL A 100 1.00 -4.29 -8.41
N LEU A 101 1.05 -2.97 -8.50
CA LEU A 101 2.02 -2.23 -9.31
C LEU A 101 3.01 -1.55 -8.38
N ALA A 102 4.28 -1.51 -8.78
CA ALA A 102 5.33 -0.84 -8.04
C ALA A 102 6.09 0.11 -8.98
N THR A 103 6.12 1.39 -8.61
CA THR A 103 6.92 2.42 -9.29
C THR A 103 7.94 2.96 -8.31
N VAL A 104 9.15 3.22 -8.79
CA VAL A 104 10.22 3.81 -7.99
C VAL A 104 10.69 5.07 -8.69
N GLU A 105 10.63 6.18 -7.98
CA GLU A 105 11.07 7.50 -8.45
C GLU A 105 12.23 7.98 -7.57
N GLU A 106 13.24 8.59 -8.20
CA GLU A 106 14.32 9.25 -7.46
C GLU A 106 13.85 10.64 -7.02
N ARG A 107 14.08 11.00 -5.76
CA ARG A 107 13.89 12.39 -5.33
C ARG A 107 14.98 13.24 -5.96
N LEU A 108 14.57 14.26 -6.72
CA LEU A 108 15.45 15.27 -7.31
C LEU A 108 16.07 16.19 -6.25
#